data_AF-A0AAU6SC70-F1
#
_entry.id   AF-A0AAU6SC70-F1
#
_cell.length_a   1.000
_cell.length_b   1.000
_cell.length_c   1.000
_cell.angle_alpha   90.00
_cell.angle_beta   90.00
_cell.angle_gamma   90.00
#
_symmetry.space_group_name_H-M   'P 1'
#
loop_
_entity.id
_entity.type
_entity.pdbx_description
1 polymer ?
#
loop_
_entity_poly.entity_id
_entity_poly.type
_entity_poly.pdbx_seq_one_letter_code
_entity_poly.pdbx_strand_id
1 'polypeptide(L)' 'MDERRSDDETPRDGIPGDERPSSGDENPVGGDETTEEQLEADNPVEADTLETLDPDNPPA' A
#
# COMPACT_ATOMS: atom_id res chain seq x y z
N MET A 1 27.11 -42.69 19.86
CA MET A 1 26.95 -41.22 19.85
C MET A 1 26.15 -40.94 18.59
N ASP A 2 24.85 -40.71 18.75
CA ASP A 2 23.94 -40.52 17.62
C ASP A 2 23.99 -39.06 17.15
N GLU A 3 24.74 -38.79 16.08
CA GLU A 3 24.71 -37.52 15.35
C GLU A 3 23.44 -37.45 14.50
N ARG A 4 22.32 -37.12 15.16
CA ARG A 4 21.06 -36.76 14.48
C ARG A 4 21.19 -35.36 13.90
N ARG A 5 21.30 -35.34 12.56
CA ARG A 5 20.86 -34.31 11.61
C ARG A 5 20.49 -32.97 12.23
N SER A 6 21.33 -31.97 11.97
CA SER A 6 20.93 -30.56 12.00
C SER A 6 20.00 -30.31 10.80
N ASP A 7 18.80 -30.88 10.84
CA ASP A 7 17.72 -30.50 9.94
C ASP A 7 17.27 -29.10 10.38
N ASP A 8 17.60 -28.11 9.55
CA ASP A 8 16.68 -27.04 9.13
C ASP A 8 15.72 -26.52 10.21
N GLU A 9 16.24 -25.80 11.21
CA GLU A 9 15.42 -24.93 12.06
C GLU A 9 15.86 -23.48 11.84
N THR A 10 15.75 -23.03 10.59
CA THR A 10 15.34 -21.63 10.41
C THR A 10 13.88 -21.58 10.83
N PRO A 11 13.46 -20.68 11.71
CA PRO A 11 12.06 -20.33 11.78
C PRO A 11 11.70 -19.83 10.39
N ARG A 12 11.07 -20.69 9.58
CA ARG A 12 10.02 -20.23 8.68
C ARG A 12 8.93 -19.73 9.61
N ASP A 13 9.16 -18.56 10.20
CA ASP A 13 8.11 -17.66 10.60
C ASP A 13 7.30 -17.52 9.32
N GLY A 14 6.20 -18.29 9.30
CA GLY A 14 5.37 -18.46 8.13
C GLY A 14 5.07 -17.09 7.60
N ILE A 15 5.08 -16.94 6.27
CA ILE A 15 4.58 -15.73 5.61
C ILE A 15 3.21 -15.45 6.25
N PRO A 16 3.12 -14.48 7.18
CA PRO A 16 1.90 -14.25 7.90
C PRO A 16 1.04 -13.52 6.89
N GLY A 17 0.09 -14.26 6.34
CA GLY A 17 -1.00 -13.72 5.56
C GLY A 17 -0.57 -12.92 4.33
N ASP A 18 -0.88 -13.49 3.18
CA ASP A 18 -1.53 -12.69 2.15
C ASP A 18 -2.86 -12.15 2.75
N GLU A 19 -2.78 -11.21 3.70
CA GLU A 19 -3.90 -10.40 4.18
C GLU A 19 -4.16 -9.31 3.14
N ARG A 20 -4.37 -9.73 1.88
CA ARG A 20 -5.11 -8.84 1.00
C ARG A 20 -6.45 -8.65 1.68
N PRO A 21 -6.86 -7.40 2.00
CA PRO A 21 -8.14 -7.15 2.63
C PRO A 21 -9.19 -7.92 1.84
N SER A 22 -10.01 -8.71 2.55
CA SER A 22 -11.10 -9.43 1.92
C SER A 22 -11.91 -8.40 1.15
N SER A 23 -12.35 -8.69 -0.06
CA SER A 23 -12.97 -7.72 -0.99
C SER A 23 -14.33 -7.16 -0.52
N GLY A 24 -14.62 -7.24 0.78
CA GLY A 24 -15.76 -6.65 1.49
C GLY A 24 -15.39 -5.84 2.73
N ASP A 25 -14.11 -5.56 3.00
CA ASP A 25 -13.74 -4.43 3.85
C ASP A 25 -13.88 -3.15 3.01
N GLU A 26 -15.04 -2.51 3.11
CA GLU A 26 -15.44 -1.31 2.35
C GLU A 26 -14.64 -0.05 2.75
N ASN A 27 -13.37 -0.21 3.14
CA ASN A 27 -12.49 0.94 3.24
C ASN A 27 -12.37 1.52 1.82
N PRO A 28 -12.69 2.81 1.63
CA PRO A 28 -12.53 3.43 0.33
C PRO A 28 -11.08 3.23 -0.12
N VAL A 29 -10.89 2.81 -1.37
CA VAL A 29 -9.57 2.62 -1.97
C VAL A 29 -8.84 3.98 -2.16
N GLY A 30 -9.49 5.08 -1.80
CA GLY A 30 -8.95 6.43 -1.73
C GLY A 30 -9.27 7.12 -0.40
N GLY A 31 -9.22 8.45 -0.41
CA GLY A 31 -9.64 9.28 0.71
C GLY A 31 -11.16 9.34 0.92
N ASP A 32 -11.57 10.15 1.89
CA ASP A 32 -12.97 10.56 2.07
C ASP A 32 -13.35 11.73 1.13
N GLU A 33 -14.61 12.17 1.22
CA GLU A 33 -15.17 13.27 0.41
C GLU A 33 -14.39 14.60 0.53
N THR A 34 -13.60 14.78 1.59
CA THR A 34 -12.86 16.02 1.87
C THR A 34 -11.36 15.89 1.64
N THR A 35 -10.89 14.71 1.26
CA THR A 35 -9.45 14.44 1.17
C THR A 35 -8.79 15.25 0.06
N GLU A 36 -9.48 15.48 -1.04
CA GLU A 36 -9.00 16.32 -2.14
C GLU A 36 -8.76 17.78 -1.70
N GLU A 37 -9.69 18.35 -0.92
CA GLU A 37 -9.58 19.73 -0.42
C GLU A 37 -8.43 19.90 0.59
N GLN A 38 -8.04 18.82 1.26
CA GLN A 38 -6.93 18.79 2.22
C GLN A 38 -5.58 18.46 1.58
N LEU A 39 -5.56 18.09 0.29
CA LEU A 39 -4.35 17.65 -0.40
C LEU A 39 -3.59 18.86 -0.96
N GLU A 40 -2.60 19.33 -0.21
CA GLU A 40 -1.71 20.44 -0.60
C GLU A 40 -0.31 19.91 -0.97
N ALA A 41 0.31 20.49 -1.99
CA ALA A 41 1.68 20.14 -2.40
C ALA A 41 2.72 20.95 -1.61
N ASP A 42 3.70 20.27 -1.02
CA ASP A 42 4.78 20.93 -0.26
C ASP A 42 5.91 21.44 -1.15
N ASN A 43 5.98 20.96 -2.40
CA ASN A 43 7.00 21.35 -3.36
C ASN A 43 6.48 21.30 -4.82
N PRO A 44 7.21 21.91 -5.78
CA PRO A 44 6.76 21.96 -7.17
C PRO A 44 6.58 20.59 -7.83
N VAL A 45 7.39 19.58 -7.46
CA VAL A 45 7.30 18.24 -8.05
C VAL A 45 6.03 17.52 -7.62
N GLU A 46 5.63 17.72 -6.35
CA GLU A 46 4.37 17.22 -5.83
C GLU A 46 3.18 17.91 -6.48
N ALA A 47 3.26 19.22 -6.73
CA ALA A 47 2.19 19.96 -7.42
C ALA A 47 1.95 19.41 -8.84
N ASP A 48 3.02 19.20 -9.61
CA ASP A 48 2.93 18.57 -10.93
C ASP A 48 2.31 17.17 -10.84
N THR A 49 2.66 16.40 -9.81
CA THR A 49 2.09 15.06 -9.59
C THR A 49 0.61 15.12 -9.27
N LEU A 50 0.17 16.04 -8.40
CA LEU A 50 -1.25 16.24 -8.07
C LEU A 50 -2.06 16.64 -9.32
N GLU A 51 -1.52 17.52 -10.16
CA GLU A 51 -2.18 17.92 -11.41
C GLU A 51 -2.42 16.71 -12.33
N THR A 52 -1.50 15.75 -12.37
CA THR A 52 -1.67 14.53 -13.19
C THR A 52 -2.67 13.52 -12.64
N LEU A 53 -3.00 13.61 -11.35
CA LEU A 53 -3.94 12.72 -10.67
C LEU A 53 -5.36 13.30 -10.65
N ASP A 54 -5.53 14.58 -11.00
CA ASP A 54 -6.81 15.26 -11.07
C ASP A 54 -7.70 14.65 -12.18
N PRO A 55 -8.85 14.02 -11.84
CA PRO A 55 -9.74 13.43 -12.83
C PRO A 55 -10.44 14.47 -13.72
N ASP A 56 -10.55 15.73 -13.27
CA ASP A 56 -11.16 16.83 -14.03
C ASP A 56 -10.15 17.51 -14.97
N ASN A 57 -8.86 17.22 -14.83
CA ASN A 57 -7.78 17.71 -15.69
C ASN A 57 -7.07 16.56 -16.44
N PRO A 58 -7.78 15.78 -17.29
CA PRO A 58 -7.16 14.71 -18.04
C PRO A 58 -6.12 15.26 -19.03
N PRO A 59 -5.03 14.51 -19.30
CA PRO A 59 -4.07 14.90 -20.32
C PRO A 59 -4.77 15.01 -21.70
N ALA A 60 -4.51 16.11 -22.41
CA ALA A 60 -5.11 16.43 -23.72
C ALA A 60 -4.65 15.53 -24.87
#